data_AF-A0A956MNS7-F1
#
_entry.id   AF-A0A956MNS7-F1
#
_cell.length_a   1.000
_cell.length_b   1.000
_cell.length_c   1.000
_cell.angle_alpha   90.00
_cell.angle_beta   90.00
_cell.angle_gamma   90.00
#
_symmetry.space_group_name_H-M   'P 1'
#
loop_
_entity.id
_entity.type
_entity.pdbx_description
1 polymer ?
#
loop_
_entity_poly.entity_id
_entity_poly.type
_entity_poly.pdbx_seq_one_letter_code
_entity_poly.pdbx_strand_id
1 'polypeptide(L)'
;MRTGVQIDKFIIGGWTVFPVSGVLANKKGDEIYLEPRLAKLLYLLSKNANQVVRRDQLIDEIWPDTFVNEESLTKAISDLRKLLKSYFDNPPPIKTIPKRGYKLIIAVPKVNRSVWKDVLKYAAYSLLGLILLILVIRGLSY
;
A
#
# COMPACT_ATOMS: atom_id res chain seq x y z
N MET A 1 12.62 -13.12 3.46
CA MET A 1 11.26 -12.60 3.70
C MET A 1 11.19 -11.15 3.24
N ARG A 2 10.56 -10.86 2.08
CA ARG A 2 10.49 -9.49 1.53
C ARG A 2 9.41 -8.71 2.26
N THR A 3 9.80 -7.79 3.14
CA THR A 3 8.88 -6.84 3.79
C THR A 3 8.38 -5.84 2.76
N GLY A 4 7.32 -6.20 2.02
CA GLY A 4 6.54 -5.22 1.26
C GLY A 4 5.87 -4.27 2.26
N VAL A 5 6.01 -2.96 2.04
CA VAL A 5 5.24 -1.98 2.79
C VAL A 5 3.79 -2.13 2.32
N GLN A 6 2.91 -2.60 3.19
CA GLN A 6 1.47 -2.65 2.90
C GLN A 6 0.95 -1.22 2.90
N ILE A 7 0.33 -0.81 1.79
CA ILE A 7 -0.26 0.51 1.66
C ILE A 7 -1.76 0.33 1.85
N ASP A 8 -2.28 0.77 2.99
CA ASP A 8 -3.70 0.63 3.32
C ASP A 8 -4.58 1.45 2.37
N LYS A 9 -4.09 2.63 1.98
CA LYS A 9 -4.70 3.50 0.97
C LYS A 9 -3.66 4.45 0.38
N PHE A 10 -3.88 4.90 -0.85
CA PHE A 10 -3.11 5.96 -1.48
C PHE A 10 -3.99 6.85 -2.34
N ILE A 11 -3.53 8.08 -2.61
CA ILE A 11 -4.30 9.06 -3.38
C ILE A 11 -3.71 9.17 -4.78
N ILE A 12 -4.55 9.12 -5.81
CA ILE A 12 -4.20 9.44 -7.20
C ILE A 12 -5.25 10.39 -7.76
N GLY A 13 -4.83 11.55 -8.27
CA GLY A 13 -5.74 12.44 -9.00
C GLY A 13 -6.98 12.86 -8.18
N GLY A 14 -6.87 12.98 -6.86
CA GLY A 14 -7.99 13.33 -5.97
C GLY A 14 -8.88 12.17 -5.52
N TRP A 15 -8.64 10.96 -6.01
CA TRP A 15 -9.31 9.73 -5.58
C TRP A 15 -8.47 8.98 -4.57
N THR A 16 -9.13 8.45 -3.55
CA THR A 16 -8.56 7.53 -2.57
C THR A 16 -8.76 6.10 -3.08
N VAL A 17 -7.65 5.41 -3.29
CA VAL A 17 -7.62 4.01 -3.71
C VAL A 17 -7.45 3.14 -2.48
N PHE A 18 -8.33 2.15 -2.32
CA PHE A 18 -8.26 1.11 -1.31
C PHE A 18 -7.89 -0.22 -1.99
N PRO A 19 -6.60 -0.60 -2.01
CA PRO A 19 -6.16 -1.74 -2.82
C PRO A 19 -6.67 -3.08 -2.29
N VAL A 20 -6.87 -3.19 -0.98
CA VAL A 20 -7.34 -4.42 -0.32
C VAL A 20 -8.81 -4.70 -0.64
N SER A 21 -9.66 -3.67 -0.62
CA SER A 21 -11.09 -3.80 -0.93
C SER A 21 -11.40 -3.63 -2.41
N GLY A 22 -10.46 -3.12 -3.22
CA GLY A 22 -10.69 -2.84 -4.63
C GLY A 22 -11.62 -1.65 -4.88
N VAL A 23 -11.67 -0.69 -3.95
CA VAL A 23 -12.58 0.46 -4.03
C VAL A 23 -11.81 1.74 -4.36
N LEU A 24 -12.36 2.55 -5.25
CA LEU A 24 -11.93 3.91 -5.53
C LEU A 24 -12.99 4.87 -5.00
N ALA A 25 -12.64 5.73 -4.06
CA ALA A 25 -13.56 6.71 -3.49
C ALA A 25 -13.07 8.14 -3.76
N ASN A 26 -13.97 9.04 -4.14
CA ASN A 26 -13.63 10.46 -4.26
C ASN A 26 -13.99 11.24 -2.98
N LYS A 27 -13.59 12.52 -2.91
CA LYS A 27 -13.93 13.40 -1.78
C LYS A 27 -15.43 13.76 -1.70
N LYS A 28 -16.20 13.49 -2.75
CA LYS A 28 -17.64 13.78 -2.85
C LYS A 28 -18.50 12.61 -2.35
N GLY A 29 -17.89 11.46 -2.02
CA GLY A 29 -18.59 10.26 -1.56
C GLY A 29 -18.94 9.26 -2.65
N ASP A 30 -18.52 9.49 -3.91
CA ASP A 30 -18.72 8.51 -4.97
C ASP A 30 -17.71 7.36 -4.83
N GLU A 31 -18.21 6.13 -4.92
CA GLU A 31 -17.41 4.91 -4.85
C GLU A 31 -17.52 4.10 -6.14
N ILE A 32 -16.39 3.55 -6.57
CA ILE A 32 -16.30 2.65 -7.72
C ILE A 32 -15.65 1.35 -7.27
N TYR A 33 -16.33 0.25 -7.56
CA TYR A 33 -15.86 -1.09 -7.26
C TYR A 33 -15.13 -1.64 -8.48
N LEU A 34 -13.87 -2.03 -8.29
CA LEU A 34 -13.08 -2.71 -9.30
C LEU A 34 -13.54 -4.16 -9.44
N GLU A 35 -13.48 -4.69 -10.66
CA GLU A 35 -13.60 -6.13 -10.87
C GLU A 35 -12.56 -6.87 -9.99
N PRO A 36 -12.90 -8.01 -9.35
CA PRO A 36 -12.00 -8.71 -8.43
C PRO A 36 -10.58 -8.94 -8.97
N ARG A 37 -10.48 -9.25 -10.26
CA ARG A 37 -9.20 -9.44 -10.94
C ARG A 37 -8.38 -8.14 -11.06
N LEU A 38 -9.02 -7.03 -11.40
CA LEU A 38 -8.37 -5.72 -11.48
C LEU A 38 -8.00 -5.20 -10.10
N ALA A 39 -8.87 -5.43 -9.10
CA ALA A 39 -8.59 -5.14 -7.70
C ALA A 39 -7.34 -5.90 -7.22
N LYS A 40 -7.26 -7.21 -7.48
CA LYS A 40 -6.11 -8.04 -7.15
C LYS A 40 -4.84 -7.58 -7.86
N LEU A 41 -4.92 -7.26 -9.16
CA LEU A 41 -3.79 -6.71 -9.91
C LEU A 41 -3.28 -5.39 -9.30
N LEU A 42 -4.19 -4.47 -8.99
CA LEU A 42 -3.87 -3.20 -8.37
C LEU A 42 -3.26 -3.39 -6.98
N TYR A 43 -3.80 -4.33 -6.19
CA TYR A 43 -3.25 -4.72 -4.89
C TYR A 43 -1.79 -5.20 -5.02
N LEU A 44 -1.51 -6.14 -5.92
CA LEU A 44 -0.15 -6.67 -6.12
C LEU A 44 0.85 -5.60 -6.56
N LEU A 45 0.42 -4.72 -7.46
CA LEU A 45 1.22 -3.58 -7.90
C LEU A 45 1.45 -2.57 -6.77
N SER A 46 0.45 -2.32 -5.91
CA SER A 46 0.56 -1.41 -4.77
C SER A 46 1.43 -1.95 -3.64
N LYS A 47 1.33 -3.26 -3.34
CA LYS A 47 2.21 -3.96 -2.39
C LYS A 47 3.69 -3.82 -2.76
N ASN A 48 3.96 -3.71 -4.05
CA ASN A 48 5.28 -3.49 -4.63
C ASN A 48 5.41 -2.07 -5.22
N ALA A 49 4.76 -1.07 -4.61
CA ALA A 49 4.78 0.30 -5.11
C ALA A 49 6.21 0.79 -5.32
N ASN A 50 6.41 1.49 -6.43
CA ASN A 50 7.70 1.98 -6.91
C ASN A 50 8.74 0.89 -7.22
N GLN A 51 8.36 -0.39 -7.25
CA GLN A 51 9.19 -1.52 -7.67
C GLN A 51 8.63 -2.18 -8.93
N VAL A 52 9.47 -2.96 -9.61
CA VAL A 52 9.05 -3.72 -10.80
C VAL A 52 8.52 -5.06 -10.33
N VAL A 53 7.26 -5.35 -10.63
CA VAL A 53 6.65 -6.67 -10.46
C VAL A 53 6.78 -7.43 -11.77
N ARG A 54 7.27 -8.67 -11.68
CA ARG A 54 7.53 -9.50 -12.86
C ARG A 54 6.23 -10.05 -13.44
N ARG A 55 6.24 -10.35 -14.75
CA ARG A 55 5.05 -10.85 -15.46
C ARG A 55 4.58 -12.20 -14.94
N ASP A 56 5.52 -13.13 -14.80
CA ASP A 56 5.27 -14.47 -14.26
C ASP A 56 4.68 -14.38 -12.85
N GLN A 57 5.28 -13.58 -11.97
CA GLN A 57 4.73 -13.35 -10.64
C GLN A 57 3.29 -12.81 -10.66
N LEU A 58 2.98 -11.86 -11.54
CA LEU A 58 1.62 -11.34 -11.67
C LEU A 58 0.65 -12.40 -12.21
N ILE A 59 1.09 -13.22 -13.16
CA ILE A 59 0.26 -14.30 -13.71
C ILE A 59 -0.05 -15.33 -12.63
N ASP A 60 0.99 -15.83 -11.94
CA ASP A 60 0.87 -16.86 -10.90
C ASP A 60 -0.01 -16.38 -9.74
N GLU A 61 0.16 -15.13 -9.32
CA GLU A 61 -0.61 -14.61 -8.19
C GLU A 61 -2.07 -14.30 -8.57
N ILE A 62 -2.36 -13.83 -9.79
CA ILE A 62 -3.73 -13.47 -10.20
C ILE A 62 -4.52 -14.70 -10.66
N TRP A 63 -3.88 -15.61 -11.40
CA TRP A 63 -4.47 -16.81 -11.99
C TRP A 63 -3.74 -18.10 -11.52
N PRO A 64 -3.82 -18.45 -10.23
CA PRO A 64 -3.08 -19.59 -9.68
C PRO A 64 -3.51 -20.94 -10.29
N ASP A 65 -4.78 -21.07 -10.68
CA ASP A 65 -5.38 -22.33 -11.14
C ASP A 65 -5.75 -22.29 -12.63
N THR A 66 -5.14 -21.40 -13.42
CA THR A 66 -5.47 -21.27 -14.84
C THR A 66 -4.23 -20.99 -15.66
N PHE A 67 -4.02 -21.81 -16.70
CA PHE A 67 -3.00 -21.56 -17.72
C PHE A 67 -3.42 -20.37 -18.59
N VAL A 68 -3.13 -19.15 -18.11
CA VAL A 68 -3.29 -17.92 -18.88
C VAL A 68 -1.95 -17.50 -19.49
N ASN A 69 -2.03 -16.90 -20.67
CA ASN A 69 -0.87 -16.37 -21.39
C ASN A 69 -0.58 -14.91 -21.02
N GLU A 70 0.56 -14.38 -21.48
CA GLU A 70 0.94 -12.97 -21.27
C GLU A 70 -0.07 -11.97 -21.86
N GLU A 71 -0.87 -12.38 -22.85
CA GLU A 71 -1.90 -11.53 -23.45
C GLU A 71 -3.01 -11.21 -22.43
N SER A 72 -3.39 -12.19 -21.60
CA SER A 72 -4.38 -12.00 -20.54
C SER A 72 -3.90 -10.96 -19.50
N LEU A 73 -2.62 -11.03 -19.11
CA LEU A 73 -2.00 -10.02 -18.25
C LEU A 73 -1.97 -8.64 -18.93
N THR A 74 -1.60 -8.60 -20.21
CA THR A 74 -1.52 -7.35 -20.98
C THR A 74 -2.89 -6.68 -21.12
N LYS A 75 -3.95 -7.48 -21.30
CA LYS A 75 -5.33 -7.01 -21.34
C LYS A 75 -5.77 -6.46 -19.99
N ALA A 76 -5.55 -7.20 -18.91
CA ALA A 76 -5.87 -6.74 -17.55
C ALA A 76 -5.15 -5.43 -17.18
N ILE A 77 -3.88 -5.28 -17.56
CA ILE A 77 -3.13 -4.02 -17.38
C ILE A 77 -3.75 -2.88 -18.21
N SER A 78 -4.17 -3.17 -19.43
CA SER A 78 -4.80 -2.17 -20.31
C SER A 78 -6.15 -1.71 -19.77
N ASP A 79 -6.97 -2.65 -19.29
CA ASP A 79 -8.27 -2.35 -18.69
C ASP A 79 -8.12 -1.56 -17.40
N LEU A 80 -7.18 -1.96 -16.54
CA LEU A 80 -6.83 -1.20 -15.34
C LEU A 80 -6.38 0.23 -15.70
N ARG A 81 -5.51 0.41 -16.70
CA ARG A 81 -5.06 1.74 -17.14
C ARG A 81 -6.21 2.61 -17.66
N LYS A 82 -7.12 2.04 -18.44
CA LYS A 82 -8.29 2.75 -18.96
C LYS A 82 -9.17 3.23 -17.81
N LEU A 83 -9.45 2.35 -16.86
CA LEU A 83 -10.22 2.66 -15.68
C LEU A 83 -9.54 3.75 -14.83
N LEU A 84 -8.24 3.62 -14.54
CA LEU A 84 -7.54 4.65 -13.78
C LEU A 84 -7.51 5.99 -14.55
N LYS A 85 -7.39 5.97 -15.89
CA LYS A 85 -7.39 7.18 -16.73
C LYS A 85 -8.76 7.85 -16.81
N SER A 86 -9.87 7.10 -16.73
CA SER A 86 -11.21 7.70 -16.74
C SER A 86 -11.54 8.46 -15.46
N TYR A 87 -10.84 8.15 -14.36
CA TYR A 87 -11.10 8.78 -13.06
C TYR A 87 -9.98 9.71 -12.58
N PHE A 88 -8.76 9.58 -13.11
CA PHE A 88 -7.63 10.42 -12.70
C PHE A 88 -7.16 11.33 -13.84
N ASP A 89 -7.07 12.64 -13.59
CA ASP A 89 -6.66 13.66 -14.57
C ASP A 89 -5.17 13.66 -14.95
N ASN A 90 -4.36 12.73 -14.42
CA ASN A 90 -2.92 12.68 -14.62
C ASN A 90 -2.47 11.30 -15.13
N PRO A 91 -1.31 11.19 -15.81
CA PRO A 91 -0.95 9.98 -16.53
C PRO A 91 -1.04 8.74 -15.62
N PRO A 92 -1.56 7.61 -16.14
CA PRO A 92 -1.85 6.45 -15.34
C PRO A 92 -0.55 5.97 -14.65
N PRO A 93 -0.59 5.65 -13.35
CA PRO A 93 0.61 5.39 -12.56
C PRO A 93 1.34 4.10 -12.96
N ILE A 94 0.79 3.30 -13.89
CA ILE A 94 1.33 1.99 -14.26
C ILE A 94 2.26 2.12 -15.45
N LYS A 95 3.57 2.00 -15.22
CA LYS A 95 4.62 1.99 -16.25
C LYS A 95 4.96 0.57 -16.69
N THR A 96 5.04 0.34 -18.00
CA THR A 96 5.56 -0.91 -18.55
C THR A 96 7.09 -0.87 -18.54
N ILE A 97 7.72 -1.92 -18.03
CA ILE A 97 9.16 -2.14 -18.13
C ILE A 97 9.40 -3.28 -19.14
N PRO A 98 9.98 -2.97 -20.32
CA PRO A 98 10.23 -3.97 -21.36
C PRO A 98 10.96 -5.19 -20.80
N LYS A 99 10.53 -6.39 -21.19
CA LYS A 99 11.12 -7.69 -20.78
C LYS A 99 11.18 -7.99 -19.28
N ARG A 100 10.70 -7.09 -18.39
CA ARG A 100 10.67 -7.32 -16.94
C ARG A 100 9.28 -7.44 -16.36
N GLY A 101 8.41 -6.46 -16.63
CA GLY A 101 7.04 -6.47 -16.12
C GLY A 101 6.47 -5.07 -15.96
N TYR A 102 5.83 -4.80 -14.83
CA TYR A 102 5.06 -3.57 -14.60
C TYR A 102 5.44 -2.92 -13.27
N LYS A 103 5.35 -1.59 -13.23
CA LYS A 103 5.67 -0.78 -12.05
C LYS A 103 4.57 0.23 -11.80
N LEU A 104 4.04 0.24 -10.58
CA LEU A 104 3.15 1.29 -10.12
C LEU A 104 3.96 2.43 -9.51
N ILE A 105 3.80 3.62 -10.05
CA ILE A 105 4.47 4.84 -9.63
C ILE A 105 3.46 5.68 -8.86
N ILE A 106 3.58 5.68 -7.54
CA ILE A 106 2.72 6.47 -6.66
C ILE A 106 3.56 7.16 -5.59
N ALA A 107 3.13 8.36 -5.20
CA ALA A 107 3.66 9.04 -4.04
C ALA A 107 3.15 8.34 -2.78
N VAL A 108 3.93 7.37 -2.29
CA VAL A 108 3.67 6.74 -1.00
C VAL A 108 4.21 7.63 0.11
N PRO A 109 3.40 8.01 1.12
CA PRO A 109 3.95 8.59 2.33
C PRO A 109 4.94 7.58 2.91
N LYS A 110 6.19 8.00 3.13
CA LYS A 110 7.18 7.17 3.81
C LYS A 110 6.64 6.89 5.20
N VAL A 111 6.08 5.70 5.42
CA VAL A 111 5.73 5.25 6.78
C VAL A 111 7.03 5.24 7.56
N ASN A 112 7.20 6.25 8.42
CA ASN A 112 8.39 6.37 9.25
C ASN A 112 8.29 5.28 10.33
N ARG A 113 8.96 4.15 10.10
CA ARG A 113 9.05 3.05 11.08
C ARG A 113 9.73 3.46 12.40
N SER A 114 10.23 4.69 12.55
CA SER A 114 10.89 5.15 13.78
C SER A 114 9.96 5.37 14.98
N VAL A 115 8.64 5.44 14.77
CA VAL A 115 7.67 5.75 15.86
C VAL A 115 7.84 4.81 17.06
N TRP A 116 8.11 3.52 16.83
CA TRP A 116 8.33 2.55 17.90
C TRP A 116 9.60 2.81 18.72
N LYS A 117 10.64 3.41 18.12
CA LYS A 117 11.85 3.81 18.86
C LYS A 117 11.58 4.98 19.79
N ASP A 118 10.68 5.87 19.41
CA ASP A 118 10.30 7.02 20.22
C ASP A 118 9.36 6.59 21.34
N VAL A 119 8.36 5.77 21.05
CA VAL A 119 7.46 5.18 22.07
C VAL A 119 8.24 4.35 23.09
N LEU A 120 9.20 3.51 22.67
CA LEU A 120 10.04 2.73 23.59
C LEU A 120 10.92 3.61 24.48
N LYS A 121 11.48 4.71 23.94
CA LYS A 121 12.25 5.68 24.73
C LYS A 121 11.36 6.35 25.78
N TYR A 122 10.19 6.85 25.38
CA TYR A 122 9.27 7.54 26.30
C TYR A 122 8.65 6.61 27.34
N ALA A 123 8.39 5.35 27.00
CA ALA A 123 7.94 4.34 27.96
C ALA A 123 9.01 4.01 29.02
N ALA A 124 10.30 4.02 28.65
CA ALA A 124 11.38 3.89 29.62
C ALA A 124 11.48 5.12 30.56
N TYR A 125 11.29 6.33 30.01
CA TYR A 125 11.27 7.56 30.81
C TYR A 125 10.05 7.65 31.73
N SER A 126 8.88 7.14 31.33
CA SER A 126 7.68 7.14 32.19
C SER A 126 7.81 6.16 33.35
N LEU A 127 8.44 4.99 33.15
CA LEU A 127 8.72 4.03 34.21
C LEU A 127 9.74 4.57 35.22
N LEU A 128 10.83 5.17 34.74
CA LEU A 128 11.82 5.81 35.63
C LEU A 128 11.21 6.97 36.40
N GLY A 129 10.37 7.79 35.76
CA GLY A 129 9.64 8.87 36.43
C GLY A 129 8.67 8.38 37.49
N LEU A 130 7.92 7.31 37.24
CA LEU A 130 7.01 6.70 38.22
C LEU A 130 7.77 6.07 39.39
N ILE A 131 8.90 5.40 39.14
CA ILE A 131 9.74 4.84 40.21
C ILE A 131 10.29 5.95 41.11
N LEU A 132 10.78 7.05 40.52
CA LEU A 132 11.30 8.19 41.25
C LEU A 132 10.18 8.89 42.05
N LEU A 133 8.98 9.02 41.48
CA LEU A 133 7.79 9.54 42.17
C LEU A 133 7.40 8.67 43.37
N ILE A 134 7.38 7.34 43.22
CA ILE A 134 7.08 6.40 44.31
C ILE A 134 8.13 6.48 45.42
N LEU A 135 9.40 6.65 45.07
CA LEU A 135 10.48 6.84 46.04
C LEU A 135 10.35 8.17 46.81
N VAL A 136 9.94 9.25 46.14
CA VAL A 136 9.69 10.56 46.79
C VAL A 136 8.51 10.48 47.76
N ILE A 137 7.41 9.85 47.36
CA ILE A 137 6.22 9.68 48.23
C ILE A 137 6.58 8.85 49.48
N ARG A 138 7.42 7.81 49.32
CA ARG A 138 7.88 6.99 50.46
C ARG A 138 8.92 7.68 51.33
N GLY A 139 9.76 8.56 50.76
CA GLY A 139 10.78 9.32 51.48
C GLY A 139 10.24 10.48 52.31
N LEU A 140 9.04 10.99 52.01
CA LEU A 140 8.41 12.09 52.75
C LEU A 140 7.74 11.67 54.07
N SER A 141 7.72 10.37 54.39
CA SER A 141 7.02 9.81 55.54
C SER A 141 7.94 9.38 56.69
N TYR A 142 9.18 9.87 56.71
CA TYR A 142 10.19 9.62 57.76
C TYR A 142 10.63 10.91 58.44
#